data_AF-A0A940M5R6-F1
#
_entry.id   AF-A0A940M5R6-F1
#
_cell.length_a   1.000
_cell.length_b   1.000
_cell.length_c   1.000
_cell.angle_alpha   90.00
_cell.angle_beta   90.00
_cell.angle_gamma   90.00
#
_symmetry.space_group_name_H-M   'P 1'
#
loop_
_entity.id
_entity.type
_entity.pdbx_description
1 polymer ?
#
loop_
_entity_poly.entity_id
_entity_poly.type
_entity_poly.pdbx_seq_one_letter_code
_entity_poly.pdbx_strand_id
1 'polypeptide(L)' 'MPVLNVVFTEEEMASLRDQAEKEDISLKRLAHDAVLAEVRRRKITALAVRTARASAVLNKRLENE' A
#
# COMPACT_ATOMS: atom_id res chain seq x y z
N MET A 1 20.10 5.17 4.52
CA MET A 1 18.62 5.18 4.37
C MET A 1 18.21 6.62 4.09
N PRO A 2 17.46 6.90 3.02
CA PRO A 2 16.89 8.22 2.81
C PRO A 2 16.00 8.58 4.01
N VAL A 3 16.13 9.81 4.51
CA VAL A 3 15.35 10.31 5.65
C VAL A 3 14.10 10.98 5.10
N LEU A 4 12.93 10.53 5.53
CA LEU A 4 11.64 11.13 5.19
C LEU A 4 11.17 11.94 6.41
N ASN A 5 11.23 13.27 6.30
CA ASN A 5 10.74 14.16 7.34
C ASN A 5 9.23 14.37 7.14
N VAL A 6 8.42 13.53 7.80
CA VAL A 6 6.97 13.70 7.87
C VAL A 6 6.64 14.30 9.23
N VAL A 7 5.85 15.38 9.23
CA VAL A 7 5.35 16.00 10.46
C VAL A 7 4.02 15.37 10.79
N PHE A 8 3.92 14.81 11.99
CA PHE A 8 2.67 14.32 12.57
C PHE A 8 2.23 15.28 13.67
N THR A 9 0.93 15.41 13.85
CA THR A 9 0.37 16.07 15.04
C THR A 9 0.62 15.20 16.29
N GLU A 10 0.51 15.78 17.48
CA GLU A 10 0.69 15.03 18.74
C GLU A 10 -0.34 13.90 18.89
N GLU A 11 -1.58 14.12 18.45
CA GLU A 11 -2.65 13.13 18.46
C GLU A 11 -2.32 11.92 17.56
N GLU A 12 -1.82 12.19 16.34
CA GLU A 12 -1.37 11.16 15.41
C GLU A 12 -0.16 10.40 15.97
N MET A 13 0.79 11.09 16.60
CA MET A 13 1.93 10.45 17.24
C MET A 13 1.52 9.57 18.42
N ALA A 14 0.53 9.97 19.21
CA ALA A 14 -0.01 9.15 20.28
C ALA A 14 -0.63 7.86 19.74
N SER A 15 -1.43 7.96 18.67
CA SER A 15 -2.02 6.80 17.98
C SER A 15 -0.97 5.86 17.41
N LEU A 16 0.07 6.40 16.75
CA LEU A 16 1.17 5.60 16.19
C LEU A 16 1.98 4.87 17.26
N ARG A 17 2.18 5.50 18.43
CA ARG A 17 2.86 4.87 19.58
C ARG A 17 2.02 3.74 20.17
N ASP A 18 0.73 3.96 20.40
CA ASP A 18 -0.19 2.93 20.90
C ASP A 18 -0.24 1.71 19.96
N GLN A 19 -0.27 1.96 18.65
CA GLN A 19 -0.22 0.88 17.66
C GLN A 19 1.13 0.13 17.69
N ALA A 20 2.26 0.85 17.79
CA ALA A 20 3.57 0.25 17.88
C ALA A 20 3.74 -0.62 19.14
N GLU A 21 3.20 -0.17 20.28
CA GLU A 21 3.17 -0.91 21.54
C GLU A 21 2.30 -2.18 21.44
N LYS A 22 1.12 -2.09 20.82
CA LYS A 22 0.24 -3.27 20.59
C LYS A 22 0.89 -4.35 19.74
N GLU A 23 1.72 -3.94 18.78
CA GLU A 23 2.39 -4.84 17.85
C GLU A 23 3.80 -5.27 18.33
N ASP A 24 4.25 -4.76 19.50
CA ASP A 24 5.60 -4.97 20.07
C ASP A 24 6.74 -4.68 19.07
N ILE A 25 6.58 -3.62 18.27
CA ILE A 25 7.56 -3.20 17.27
C ILE A 25 7.91 -1.73 17.42
N SER A 26 9.13 -1.37 16.96
CA SER A 26 9.52 0.05 16.91
C SER A 26 8.63 0.85 15.95
N LEU A 27 8.35 2.12 16.28
CA LEU A 27 7.69 3.10 15.41
C LEU A 27 8.29 3.16 13.99
N LYS A 28 9.62 3.07 13.88
CA LYS A 28 10.33 3.07 12.60
C LYS A 28 9.96 1.86 11.74
N ARG A 29 9.82 0.69 12.36
CA ARG A 29 9.41 -0.54 11.69
C ARG A 29 7.94 -0.48 11.28
N LEU A 30 7.07 0.00 12.17
CA LEU A 30 5.66 0.24 11.87
C LEU A 30 5.50 1.14 10.63
N ALA A 31 6.18 2.29 10.62
CA ALA A 31 6.14 3.22 9.49
C ALA A 31 6.68 2.61 8.19
N HIS A 32 7.79 1.86 8.29
CA HIS A 32 8.37 1.15 7.15
C HIS A 32 7.38 0.13 6.56
N ASP A 33 6.76 -0.68 7.40
CA ASP A 33 5.88 -1.76 6.97
C ASP A 33 4.57 -1.19 6.39
N ALA A 34 4.04 -0.10 6.96
CA ALA A 34 2.91 0.63 6.41
C ALA A 34 3.19 1.18 5.00
N VAL A 35 4.34 1.84 4.81
CA VAL A 35 4.75 2.35 3.49
C VAL A 35 4.92 1.21 2.49
N LEU A 36 5.54 0.10 2.91
CA LEU A 36 5.79 -1.04 2.05
C LEU A 36 4.49 -1.76 1.65
N ALA A 37 3.54 -1.88 2.57
CA ALA A 37 2.20 -2.40 2.30
C ALA A 37 1.46 -1.53 1.29
N GLU A 38 1.51 -0.21 1.43
CA GLU A 38 0.85 0.72 0.50
C GLU A 38 1.49 0.70 -0.90
N VAL A 39 2.83 0.66 -0.99
CA VAL A 39 3.52 0.52 -2.28
C VAL A 39 3.13 -0.80 -2.96
N ARG A 40 3.06 -1.90 -2.21
CA ARG A 40 2.60 -3.20 -2.74
C ARG A 40 1.15 -3.12 -3.22
N ARG A 41 0.25 -2.52 -2.43
CA ARG A 41 -1.16 -2.31 -2.79
C ARG A 41 -1.28 -1.58 -4.13
N ARG A 42 -0.58 -0.45 -4.30
CA ARG A 42 -0.58 0.33 -5.56
C ARG A 42 -0.11 -0.49 -6.75
N LYS A 43 0.97 -1.27 -6.59
CA LYS A 43 1.48 -2.16 -7.64
C LYS A 43 0.45 -3.23 -8.03
N ILE A 44 -0.16 -3.88 -7.05
CA ILE A 44 -1.17 -4.92 -7.28
C ILE A 44 -2.39 -4.33 -7.98
N THR A 45 -2.91 -3.19 -7.53
CA THR A 45 -4.03 -2.50 -8.18
C THR A 45 -3.72 -2.16 -9.64
N ALA A 46 -2.53 -1.65 -9.93
CA ALA A 46 -2.13 -1.37 -11.31
C ALA A 46 -2.09 -2.63 -12.18
N LEU A 47 -1.61 -3.75 -11.64
CA LEU A 47 -1.60 -5.04 -12.34
C LEU A 47 -3.03 -5.59 -12.55
N ALA A 48 -3.91 -5.46 -11.56
CA ALA A 48 -5.31 -5.85 -11.66
C ALA A 48 -6.03 -5.07 -12.78
N VAL A 49 -5.80 -3.76 -12.88
CA VAL A 49 -6.34 -2.93 -13.97
C VAL A 49 -5.82 -3.38 -15.33
N ARG A 50 -4.52 -3.67 -15.45
CA ARG A 50 -3.91 -4.15 -16.71
C ARG A 50 -4.48 -5.50 -17.15
N THR A 51 -4.61 -6.44 -16.22
CA THR A 51 -5.15 -7.78 -16.50
C THR A 51 -6.62 -7.71 -16.88
N ALA A 52 -7.44 -6.96 -16.13
CA ALA A 52 -8.84 -6.72 -16.48
C ALA A 52 -9.01 -6.13 -17.89
N ARG A 53 -8.17 -5.15 -18.25
CA ARG A 53 -8.18 -4.58 -19.61
C ARG A 53 -7.80 -5.59 -20.68
N ALA A 54 -6.78 -6.42 -20.45
CA ALA A 54 -6.36 -7.45 -21.39
C ALA A 54 -7.45 -8.52 -21.58
N SER A 55 -8.08 -8.96 -20.49
CA SER A 55 -9.20 -9.91 -20.51
C SER A 55 -10.41 -9.32 -21.25
N ALA A 56 -10.74 -8.05 -21.03
CA ALA A 56 -11.83 -7.39 -21.75
C ALA A 56 -11.59 -7.32 -23.26
N VAL A 57 -10.35 -7.07 -23.70
CA VAL A 57 -9.98 -7.10 -25.12
C VAL A 57 -10.08 -8.52 -25.69
N LEU A 58 -9.60 -9.52 -24.94
CA LEU A 58 -9.66 -10.91 -25.38
C LEU A 58 -11.11 -11.41 -25.52
N ASN A 59 -11.96 -11.13 -24.53
CA ASN A 59 -13.38 -11.50 -24.57
C ASN A 59 -14.08 -10.88 -25.78
N LYS A 60 -13.83 -9.59 -26.06
CA LYS A 60 -14.36 -8.95 -27.27
C LYS A 60 -13.89 -9.61 -28.57
N ARG A 61 -12.70 -10.21 -28.60
CA ARG A 61 -12.21 -10.90 -29.80
C ARG A 61 -12.88 -12.27 -29.96
N LEU A 62 -13.07 -12.99 -28.87
CA LEU A 62 -13.73 -14.30 -28.84
C LEU A 62 -15.23 -14.22 -29.15
N GLU A 63 -15.89 -13.10 -28.84
CA GLU A 63 -17.31 -12.88 -29.18
C GLU A 63 -17.57 -12.56 -30.66
N ASN A 64 -16.53 -12.17 -31.41
CA ASN A 64 -16.63 -11.76 -32.82
C ASN A 64 -16.10 -12.82 -33.81
N GLU A 65 -15.81 -14.03 -33.32
CA GLU A 65 -15.38 -15.21 -34.10
C GLU A 65 -16.49 -16.27 -34.07
#